data_AF-A0A0U1P513-F1
#
_entry.id   AF-A0A0U1P513-F1
#
_cell.length_a   1.000
_cell.length_b   1.000
_cell.length_c   1.000
_cell.angle_alpha   90.00
_cell.angle_beta   90.00
_cell.angle_gamma   90.00
#
_symmetry.space_group_name_H-M   'P 1'
#
loop_
_entity.id
_entity.type
_entity.pdbx_description
1 polymer ?
#
loop_
_entity_poly.entity_id
_entity_poly.type
_entity_poly.pdbx_seq_one_letter_code
_entity_poly.pdbx_strand_id
1 'polypeptide(L)'
;MHKEQYDQLIKTGVGRWNTRKEAPCYVELHHIIPKCMGGGDDKSNLVFLTAEEHYEAHRLLAMAYPEERGLQNAWWSMCNRNGGVAVTPEEYSIARIRHSENMSGSNHPMYGRRGEGVGLYGRKGKDHPMYGRRGKDHPCSEANSGENNPMYGRRGKDCPASSYKGEKNHYYGITPWLTTSSKNSINSQKTWEMMTTIYRYWLDNEQPEYSTLAKKISLDLGVKIPSQLHNMVSWFKGYKDNIGGMGRLLSEHKTHFNFGSYHFPEHQMYEGGDNAN
;
A
#
# COMPACT_ATOMS: atom_id res chain seq x y z
N MET A 1 -15.19 -29.68 -24.64
CA MET A 1 -16.02 -28.90 -23.70
C MET A 1 -15.56 -27.45 -23.54
N HIS A 2 -14.51 -27.13 -22.76
CA HIS A 2 -14.13 -25.72 -22.50
C HIS A 2 -13.78 -24.90 -23.75
N LYS A 3 -13.05 -25.51 -24.70
CA LYS A 3 -12.74 -24.86 -25.99
C LYS A 3 -14.01 -24.55 -26.79
N GLU A 4 -14.99 -25.44 -26.80
CA GLU A 4 -16.25 -25.22 -27.54
C GLU A 4 -17.09 -24.12 -26.90
N GLN A 5 -17.12 -24.06 -25.57
CA GLN A 5 -17.75 -22.96 -24.83
C GLN A 5 -17.08 -21.62 -25.14
N TYR A 6 -15.74 -21.62 -25.19
CA TYR A 6 -14.97 -20.46 -25.60
C TYR A 6 -15.29 -20.04 -27.03
N ASP A 7 -15.26 -20.97 -27.99
CA ASP A 7 -15.56 -20.71 -29.39
C ASP A 7 -17.00 -20.15 -29.54
N GLN A 8 -17.94 -20.64 -28.74
CA GLN A 8 -19.32 -20.16 -28.72
C GLN A 8 -19.42 -18.73 -28.15
N LEU A 9 -18.70 -18.43 -27.07
CA LEU A 9 -18.61 -17.08 -26.51
C LEU A 9 -18.03 -16.08 -27.52
N ILE A 10 -16.97 -16.47 -28.24
CA ILE A 10 -16.38 -15.62 -29.28
C ILE A 10 -17.37 -15.41 -30.43
N LYS A 11 -18.07 -16.45 -30.88
CA LYS A 11 -19.09 -16.32 -31.94
C LYS A 11 -20.18 -15.31 -31.60
N THR A 12 -20.59 -15.21 -30.33
CA THR A 12 -21.60 -14.21 -29.93
C THR A 12 -21.02 -12.80 -29.77
N GLY A 13 -19.71 -12.67 -29.56
CA GLY A 13 -19.01 -11.37 -29.45
C GLY A 13 -18.57 -10.79 -30.80
N VAL A 14 -18.19 -11.63 -31.76
CA VAL A 14 -17.72 -11.20 -33.08
C VAL A 14 -18.81 -10.42 -33.80
N GLY A 15 -18.48 -9.22 -34.28
CA GLY A 15 -19.40 -8.34 -35.00
C GLY A 15 -20.44 -7.65 -34.11
N ARG A 16 -20.47 -7.92 -32.80
CA ARG A 16 -21.37 -7.25 -31.86
C ARG A 16 -21.04 -5.75 -31.74
N TRP A 17 -19.75 -5.43 -31.66
CA TRP A 17 -19.22 -4.07 -31.66
C TRP A 17 -17.91 -4.02 -32.45
N ASN A 18 -17.76 -3.02 -33.32
CA ASN A 18 -16.53 -2.81 -34.10
C ASN A 18 -15.60 -1.81 -33.42
N THR A 19 -16.12 -0.97 -32.53
CA THR A 19 -15.35 -0.03 -31.73
C THR A 19 -15.86 0.03 -30.29
N ARG A 20 -14.99 0.39 -29.34
CA ARG A 20 -15.37 0.56 -27.93
C ARG A 20 -16.52 1.58 -27.72
N LYS A 21 -16.66 2.57 -28.61
CA LYS A 21 -17.70 3.61 -28.51
C LYS A 21 -19.11 3.12 -28.86
N GLU A 22 -19.20 2.03 -29.64
CA GLU A 22 -20.48 1.42 -30.02
C GLU A 22 -21.08 0.58 -28.89
N ALA A 23 -20.27 0.15 -27.93
CA ALA A 23 -20.73 -0.63 -26.80
C ALA A 23 -21.51 0.24 -25.81
N PRO A 24 -22.71 -0.20 -25.35
CA PRO A 24 -23.49 0.53 -24.36
C PRO A 24 -22.88 0.47 -22.95
N CYS A 25 -21.82 -0.32 -22.76
CA CYS A 25 -21.16 -0.56 -21.48
C CYS A 25 -19.64 -0.66 -21.66
N TYR A 26 -18.93 -0.81 -20.54
CA TYR A 26 -17.49 -1.00 -20.56
C TYR A 26 -17.10 -2.34 -21.21
N VAL A 27 -16.22 -2.26 -22.20
CA VAL A 27 -15.72 -3.41 -22.96
C VAL A 27 -14.20 -3.41 -23.08
N GLU A 28 -13.65 -4.61 -23.19
CA GLU A 28 -12.23 -4.91 -23.28
C GLU A 28 -11.93 -5.63 -24.60
N LEU A 29 -10.78 -5.30 -25.18
CA LEU A 29 -10.35 -5.91 -26.42
C LEU A 29 -9.64 -7.23 -26.10
N HIS A 30 -10.11 -8.33 -26.68
CA HIS A 30 -9.62 -9.67 -26.44
C HIS A 30 -9.10 -10.31 -27.74
N HIS A 31 -7.99 -11.04 -27.66
CA HIS A 31 -7.44 -11.80 -28.79
C HIS A 31 -8.14 -13.16 -28.93
N ILE A 32 -8.75 -13.44 -30.08
CA ILE A 32 -9.43 -14.72 -30.37
C ILE A 32 -8.43 -15.88 -30.29
N ILE A 33 -7.26 -15.72 -30.91
CA ILE A 33 -6.09 -16.57 -30.70
C ILE A 33 -5.12 -15.75 -29.85
N PRO A 34 -4.85 -16.14 -28.59
CA PRO A 34 -3.94 -15.40 -27.71
C PRO A 34 -2.50 -15.39 -28.25
N LYS A 35 -1.75 -14.30 -27.97
CA LYS A 35 -0.35 -14.17 -28.40
C LYS A 35 0.55 -15.31 -27.95
N CYS A 36 0.34 -15.83 -26.74
CA CYS A 36 1.12 -16.96 -26.23
C CYS A 36 0.90 -18.25 -27.02
N MET A 37 -0.19 -18.34 -27.78
CA MET A 37 -0.50 -19.44 -28.71
C MET A 37 -0.23 -19.06 -30.18
N GLY A 38 0.54 -18.00 -30.43
CA GLY A 38 0.93 -17.58 -31.77
C GLY A 38 -0.05 -16.65 -32.50
N GLY A 39 -1.07 -16.13 -31.82
CA GLY A 39 -2.01 -15.18 -32.43
C GLY A 39 -1.42 -13.79 -32.68
N GLY A 40 -1.80 -13.17 -33.79
CA GLY A 40 -1.38 -11.82 -34.20
C GLY A 40 -2.27 -10.70 -33.65
N ASP A 41 -1.91 -9.44 -33.95
CA ASP A 41 -2.68 -8.23 -33.59
C ASP A 41 -3.63 -7.77 -34.70
N ASP A 42 -3.91 -8.64 -35.68
CA ASP A 42 -4.81 -8.34 -36.78
C ASP A 42 -6.24 -8.10 -36.29
N LYS A 43 -6.95 -7.17 -36.94
CA LYS A 43 -8.35 -6.83 -36.57
C LYS A 43 -9.27 -8.05 -36.59
N SER A 44 -9.02 -9.03 -37.46
CA SER A 44 -9.78 -10.29 -37.53
C SER A 44 -9.55 -11.21 -36.34
N ASN A 45 -8.45 -11.04 -35.60
CA ASN A 45 -8.12 -11.80 -34.39
C ASN A 45 -8.52 -11.06 -33.11
N LEU A 46 -9.24 -9.95 -33.21
CA LEU A 46 -9.61 -9.10 -32.08
C LEU A 46 -11.12 -9.00 -31.97
N VAL A 47 -11.63 -9.09 -30.73
CA VAL A 47 -13.05 -8.99 -30.44
C VAL A 47 -13.26 -8.16 -29.18
N PHE A 48 -14.31 -7.34 -29.15
CA PHE A 48 -14.72 -6.61 -27.95
C PHE A 48 -15.65 -7.48 -27.10
N LEU A 49 -15.27 -7.70 -25.85
CA LEU A 49 -16.04 -8.44 -24.86
C LEU A 49 -16.35 -7.53 -23.67
N THR A 50 -17.45 -7.78 -22.98
CA THR A 50 -17.67 -7.18 -21.65
C THR A 50 -16.63 -7.69 -20.66
N ALA A 51 -16.45 -7.00 -19.52
CA ALA A 51 -15.48 -7.43 -18.50
C ALA A 51 -15.76 -8.87 -17.99
N GLU A 52 -17.04 -9.25 -17.87
CA GLU A 52 -17.44 -10.60 -17.45
C GLU A 52 -17.12 -11.64 -18.53
N GLU A 53 -17.49 -11.37 -19.79
CA GLU A 53 -17.16 -12.25 -20.91
C GLU A 53 -15.65 -12.38 -21.11
N HIS A 54 -14.89 -11.30 -20.89
CA HIS A 54 -13.44 -11.32 -21.00
C HIS A 54 -12.79 -12.20 -19.91
N TYR A 55 -13.30 -12.14 -18.68
CA TYR A 55 -12.89 -13.03 -17.60
C TYR A 55 -13.18 -14.49 -17.96
N GLU A 56 -14.41 -14.77 -18.40
CA GLU A 56 -14.84 -16.12 -18.76
C GLU A 56 -14.03 -16.67 -19.94
N ALA A 57 -13.72 -15.84 -20.94
CA ALA A 57 -12.86 -16.19 -22.06
C ALA A 57 -11.47 -16.67 -21.58
N HIS A 58 -10.82 -15.89 -20.71
CA HIS A 58 -9.51 -16.26 -20.15
C HIS A 58 -9.58 -17.52 -19.27
N ARG A 59 -10.65 -17.68 -18.48
CA ARG A 59 -10.90 -18.87 -17.68
C ARG A 59 -11.05 -20.12 -18.54
N LEU A 60 -11.94 -20.07 -19.55
CA LEU A 60 -12.20 -21.19 -20.46
C LEU A 60 -10.96 -21.59 -21.25
N LEU A 61 -10.18 -20.62 -21.74
CA LEU A 61 -8.90 -20.89 -22.41
C LEU A 61 -7.90 -21.57 -21.48
N ALA A 62 -7.73 -21.07 -20.25
CA ALA A 62 -6.85 -21.68 -19.26
C ALA A 62 -7.31 -23.10 -18.86
N MET A 63 -8.61 -23.36 -18.81
CA MET A 63 -9.15 -24.71 -18.56
C MET A 63 -8.98 -25.64 -19.77
N ALA A 64 -9.12 -25.13 -20.99
CA ALA A 64 -8.95 -25.89 -22.22
C ALA A 64 -7.50 -26.30 -22.48
N TYR A 65 -6.54 -25.44 -22.11
CA TYR A 65 -5.12 -25.63 -22.35
C TYR A 65 -4.32 -25.49 -21.04
N PRO A 66 -4.38 -26.49 -20.15
CA PRO A 66 -3.73 -26.43 -18.83
C PRO A 66 -2.21 -26.24 -18.91
N GLU A 67 -1.57 -26.80 -19.94
CA GLU A 67 -0.12 -26.75 -20.16
C GLU A 67 0.37 -25.39 -20.71
N GLU A 68 -0.54 -24.57 -21.24
CA GLU A 68 -0.20 -23.28 -21.83
C GLU A 68 -0.05 -22.19 -20.76
N ARG A 69 1.19 -22.02 -20.30
CA ARG A 69 1.54 -21.11 -19.18
C ARG A 69 1.07 -19.68 -19.39
N GLY A 70 1.10 -19.19 -20.63
CA GLY A 70 0.63 -17.85 -20.97
C GLY A 70 -0.85 -17.65 -20.63
N LEU A 71 -1.68 -18.67 -20.86
CA LEU A 71 -3.10 -18.64 -20.55
C LEU A 71 -3.35 -18.71 -19.04
N GLN A 72 -2.62 -19.56 -18.32
CA GLN A 72 -2.73 -19.64 -16.86
C GLN A 72 -2.37 -18.30 -16.20
N ASN A 73 -1.30 -17.65 -16.67
CA ASN A 73 -0.87 -16.36 -16.16
C ASN A 73 -1.84 -15.22 -16.52
N ALA A 74 -2.45 -15.26 -17.70
CA ALA A 74 -3.46 -14.31 -18.12
C ALA A 74 -4.70 -14.38 -17.20
N TRP A 75 -5.22 -15.59 -16.97
CA TRP A 75 -6.36 -15.79 -16.07
C TRP A 75 -6.03 -15.40 -14.62
N TRP A 76 -4.87 -15.82 -14.09
CA TRP A 76 -4.41 -15.42 -12.75
C TRP A 76 -4.32 -13.89 -12.58
N SER A 77 -3.89 -13.17 -13.62
CA SER A 77 -3.77 -11.72 -13.59
C SER A 77 -5.12 -11.00 -13.47
N MET A 78 -6.23 -11.64 -13.84
CA MET A 78 -7.58 -11.13 -13.64
C MET A 78 -8.09 -11.40 -12.21
N CYS A 79 -7.68 -12.52 -11.60
CA CYS A 79 -8.09 -12.92 -10.25
C CYS A 79 -7.32 -12.19 -9.13
N ASN A 80 -6.05 -11.81 -9.38
CA ASN A 80 -5.12 -11.37 -8.32
C ASN A 80 -4.75 -9.88 -8.36
N ARG A 81 -5.66 -9.02 -8.82
CA ARG A 81 -5.51 -7.55 -8.70
C ARG A 81 -6.33 -7.03 -7.52
N ASN A 82 -5.81 -6.01 -6.82
CA ASN A 82 -6.60 -5.27 -5.84
C ASN A 82 -7.82 -4.64 -6.55
N GLY A 83 -9.03 -5.01 -6.12
CA GLY A 83 -10.28 -4.63 -6.79
C GLY A 83 -10.63 -5.48 -8.01
N GLY A 84 -10.03 -6.67 -8.16
CA GLY A 84 -10.40 -7.65 -9.18
C GLY A 84 -11.83 -8.17 -9.03
N VAL A 85 -12.31 -8.90 -10.05
CA VAL A 85 -13.63 -9.55 -10.05
C VAL A 85 -13.76 -10.44 -8.81
N ALA A 86 -14.94 -10.51 -8.20
CA ALA A 86 -15.21 -11.45 -7.13
C ALA A 86 -15.19 -12.88 -7.71
N VAL A 87 -14.06 -13.57 -7.55
CA VAL A 87 -13.85 -14.94 -8.02
C VAL A 87 -14.29 -15.94 -6.95
N THR A 88 -14.86 -17.07 -7.37
CA THR A 88 -15.20 -18.15 -6.42
C THR A 88 -13.93 -18.72 -5.75
N PRO A 89 -13.98 -19.18 -4.48
CA PRO A 89 -12.81 -19.74 -3.81
C PRO A 89 -12.14 -20.89 -4.57
N GLU A 90 -12.94 -21.71 -5.25
CA GLU A 90 -12.48 -22.85 -6.06
C GLU A 90 -11.67 -22.39 -7.28
N GLU A 91 -12.22 -21.45 -8.06
CA GLU A 91 -11.54 -20.88 -9.23
C GLU A 91 -10.24 -20.17 -8.86
N TYR A 92 -10.26 -19.41 -7.76
CA TYR A 92 -9.06 -18.77 -7.23
C TYR A 92 -8.01 -19.80 -6.83
N SER A 93 -8.41 -20.87 -6.13
CA SER A 93 -7.52 -21.95 -5.70
C SER A 93 -6.81 -22.58 -6.89
N ILE A 94 -7.57 -22.95 -7.93
CA ILE A 94 -7.03 -23.55 -9.16
C ILE A 94 -6.04 -22.60 -9.84
N ALA A 95 -6.43 -21.34 -10.05
CA ALA A 95 -5.57 -20.35 -10.68
C ALA A 95 -4.28 -20.09 -9.88
N ARG A 96 -4.38 -20.05 -8.54
CA ARG A 96 -3.23 -19.84 -7.64
C ARG A 96 -2.26 -21.00 -7.69
N ILE A 97 -2.74 -22.24 -7.64
CA ILE A 97 -1.92 -23.45 -7.68
C ILE A 97 -1.12 -23.49 -8.99
N ARG A 98 -1.81 -23.34 -10.13
CA ARG A 98 -1.16 -23.36 -11.45
C ARG A 98 -0.15 -22.24 -11.63
N HIS A 99 -0.45 -21.04 -11.16
CA HIS A 99 0.52 -19.94 -11.19
C HIS A 99 1.74 -20.24 -10.31
N SER A 100 1.55 -20.83 -9.12
CA SER A 100 2.64 -21.23 -8.24
C SER A 100 3.55 -22.27 -8.91
N GLU A 101 2.98 -23.27 -9.58
CA GLU A 101 3.71 -24.28 -10.35
C GLU A 101 4.54 -23.64 -11.47
N ASN A 102 3.94 -22.72 -12.23
CA ASN A 102 4.61 -21.96 -13.28
C ASN A 102 5.75 -21.08 -12.76
N MET A 103 5.68 -20.64 -11.51
CA MET A 103 6.70 -19.82 -10.84
C MET A 103 7.66 -20.66 -9.99
N SER A 104 7.78 -21.96 -10.25
CA SER A 104 8.64 -22.85 -9.47
C SER A 104 9.50 -23.75 -10.34
N GLY A 105 10.57 -24.31 -9.75
CA GLY A 105 11.43 -25.29 -10.41
C GLY A 105 11.92 -24.84 -11.79
N SER A 106 11.97 -25.79 -12.73
CA SER A 106 12.34 -25.56 -14.14
C SER A 106 11.37 -24.65 -14.90
N ASN A 107 10.19 -24.39 -14.34
CA ASN A 107 9.17 -23.58 -14.99
C ASN A 107 9.37 -22.08 -14.78
N HIS A 108 10.06 -21.69 -13.71
CA HIS A 108 10.26 -20.29 -13.36
C HIS A 108 10.99 -19.55 -14.51
N PRO A 109 10.56 -18.33 -14.91
CA PRO A 109 11.19 -17.58 -16.01
C PRO A 109 12.70 -17.30 -15.84
N MET A 110 13.16 -17.30 -14.58
CA MET A 110 14.57 -17.17 -14.21
C MET A 110 15.27 -18.49 -13.86
N TYR A 111 14.63 -19.64 -14.07
CA TYR A 111 15.29 -20.92 -13.87
C TYR A 111 16.48 -21.07 -14.82
N GLY A 112 17.60 -21.57 -14.30
CA GLY A 112 18.86 -21.66 -15.05
C GLY A 112 19.54 -20.32 -15.36
N ARG A 113 18.85 -19.18 -15.21
CA ARG A 113 19.42 -17.83 -15.38
C ARG A 113 20.14 -17.39 -14.09
N ARG A 114 21.32 -17.95 -13.86
CA ARG A 114 22.23 -17.62 -12.75
C ARG A 114 23.66 -17.49 -13.28
N GLY A 115 24.50 -16.74 -12.58
CA GLY A 115 25.91 -16.59 -12.95
C GLY A 115 26.21 -15.37 -13.83
N GLU A 116 27.46 -15.27 -14.26
CA GLU A 116 28.07 -14.09 -14.91
C GLU A 116 27.35 -13.62 -16.18
N GLY A 117 26.56 -14.49 -16.83
CA GLY A 117 25.77 -14.15 -18.02
C GLY A 117 24.47 -13.37 -17.74
N VAL A 118 24.08 -13.18 -16.47
CA VAL A 118 22.89 -12.39 -16.11
C VAL A 118 23.33 -10.95 -15.83
N GLY A 119 22.71 -9.96 -16.49
CA GLY A 119 23.23 -8.59 -16.58
C GLY A 119 23.54 -7.86 -15.26
N LEU A 120 22.95 -8.27 -14.13
CA LEU A 120 23.18 -7.70 -12.80
C LEU A 120 23.91 -8.65 -11.84
N TYR A 121 24.32 -9.83 -12.29
CA TYR A 121 25.02 -10.80 -11.45
C TYR A 121 26.38 -10.25 -11.00
N GLY A 122 26.69 -10.41 -9.71
CA GLY A 122 27.96 -9.95 -9.12
C GLY A 122 28.12 -8.43 -8.95
N ARG A 123 27.34 -7.61 -9.67
CA ARG A 123 27.42 -6.15 -9.64
C ARG A 123 26.86 -5.59 -8.34
N LYS A 124 27.74 -5.18 -7.42
CA LYS A 124 27.40 -4.52 -6.14
C LYS A 124 28.26 -3.29 -5.95
N GLY A 125 27.83 -2.38 -5.08
CA GLY A 125 28.60 -1.15 -4.83
C GLY A 125 28.87 -0.42 -6.14
N LYS A 126 30.10 0.07 -6.33
CA LYS A 126 30.54 0.84 -7.52
C LYS A 126 30.27 0.15 -8.87
N ASP A 127 30.20 -1.18 -8.89
CA ASP A 127 30.00 -1.96 -10.10
C ASP A 127 28.52 -2.05 -10.51
N HIS A 128 27.60 -1.64 -9.62
CA HIS A 128 26.18 -1.57 -9.94
C HIS A 128 25.88 -0.31 -10.77
N PRO A 129 25.15 -0.40 -11.91
CA PRO A 129 24.88 0.74 -12.80
C PRO A 129 24.23 1.95 -12.10
N MET A 130 23.52 1.70 -11.00
CA MET A 130 22.83 2.71 -10.19
C MET A 130 23.66 3.25 -9.01
N TYR A 131 24.87 2.75 -8.77
CA TYR A 131 25.68 3.22 -7.65
C TYR A 131 26.17 4.65 -7.87
N GLY A 132 26.08 5.46 -6.81
CA GLY A 132 26.49 6.87 -6.84
C GLY A 132 25.52 7.80 -7.58
N ARG A 133 24.58 7.28 -8.38
CA ARG A 133 23.55 8.10 -9.04
C ARG A 133 22.56 8.65 -8.01
N ARG A 134 22.57 9.96 -7.80
CA ARG A 134 21.64 10.70 -6.93
C ARG A 134 21.20 11.98 -7.63
N GLY A 135 20.05 12.52 -7.22
CA GLY A 135 19.53 13.76 -7.79
C GLY A 135 19.40 13.66 -9.31
N LYS A 136 19.95 14.63 -10.05
CA LYS A 136 19.88 14.75 -11.51
C LYS A 136 20.47 13.56 -12.30
N ASP A 137 21.38 12.80 -11.70
CA ASP A 137 22.07 11.69 -12.38
C ASP A 137 21.27 10.37 -12.28
N HIS A 138 20.18 10.38 -11.51
CA HIS A 138 19.26 9.25 -11.43
C HIS A 138 18.34 9.24 -12.66
N PRO A 139 18.19 8.12 -13.39
CA PRO A 139 17.39 8.06 -14.63
C PRO A 139 15.96 8.58 -14.50
N CYS A 140 15.36 8.44 -13.31
CA CYS A 140 14.01 8.90 -13.03
C CYS A 140 13.92 10.35 -12.51
N SER A 141 15.01 11.10 -12.40
CA SER A 141 14.98 12.45 -11.82
C SER A 141 14.30 13.45 -12.75
N GLU A 142 14.61 13.45 -14.05
CA GLU A 142 13.96 14.32 -15.03
C GLU A 142 12.50 13.92 -15.26
N ALA A 143 12.23 12.61 -15.30
CA ALA A 143 10.88 12.07 -15.51
C ALA A 143 9.89 12.43 -14.39
N ASN A 144 10.37 12.70 -13.17
CA ASN A 144 9.52 12.98 -12.00
C ASN A 144 9.85 14.31 -11.31
N SER A 145 10.46 15.27 -12.03
CA SER A 145 10.75 16.61 -11.51
C SER A 145 10.11 17.70 -12.36
N GLY A 146 9.95 18.88 -11.76
CA GLY A 146 9.32 20.01 -12.44
C GLY A 146 7.95 19.63 -13.00
N GLU A 147 7.60 20.21 -14.14
CA GLU A 147 6.32 20.00 -14.83
C GLU A 147 6.05 18.54 -15.24
N ASN A 148 7.08 17.71 -15.34
CA ASN A 148 6.93 16.27 -15.63
C ASN A 148 6.38 15.49 -14.45
N ASN A 149 6.53 16.00 -13.22
CA ASN A 149 5.95 15.37 -12.06
C ASN A 149 4.42 15.59 -12.06
N PRO A 150 3.59 14.53 -12.02
CA PRO A 150 2.13 14.66 -12.01
C PRO A 150 1.58 15.52 -10.85
N MET A 151 2.39 15.71 -9.80
CA MET A 151 2.07 16.50 -8.61
C MET A 151 2.63 17.93 -8.65
N TYR A 152 3.40 18.30 -9.68
CA TYR A 152 3.95 19.65 -9.80
C TYR A 152 2.86 20.68 -10.03
N GLY A 153 2.98 21.82 -9.35
CA GLY A 153 1.97 22.89 -9.37
C GLY A 153 0.67 22.57 -8.62
N ARG A 154 0.37 21.30 -8.30
CA ARG A 154 -0.85 20.92 -7.57
C ARG A 154 -0.71 21.25 -6.09
N ARG A 155 -1.40 22.29 -5.64
CA ARG A 155 -1.49 22.71 -4.22
C ARG A 155 -2.93 22.77 -3.75
N GLY A 156 -3.14 22.74 -2.43
CA GLY A 156 -4.47 22.88 -1.84
C GLY A 156 -5.46 21.84 -2.39
N LYS A 157 -6.65 22.31 -2.79
CA LYS A 157 -7.77 21.50 -3.29
C LYS A 157 -7.47 20.67 -4.54
N ASP A 158 -6.47 21.06 -5.33
CA ASP A 158 -6.11 20.41 -6.59
C ASP A 158 -5.08 19.29 -6.39
N CYS A 159 -4.54 19.16 -5.17
CA CYS A 159 -3.72 18.03 -4.78
C CYS A 159 -4.63 16.82 -4.46
N PRO A 160 -4.41 15.63 -5.05
CA PRO A 160 -5.12 14.41 -4.71
C PRO A 160 -5.12 14.07 -3.21
N ALA A 161 -4.12 14.52 -2.45
CA ALA A 161 -4.08 14.32 -1.00
C ALA A 161 -5.05 15.22 -0.21
N SER A 162 -5.60 16.27 -0.82
CA SER A 162 -6.54 17.19 -0.17
C SER A 162 -7.94 16.63 -0.02
N SER A 163 -8.32 15.65 -0.86
CA SER A 163 -9.58 14.91 -0.72
C SER A 163 -9.61 14.04 0.53
N TYR A 164 -8.45 13.77 1.15
CA TYR A 164 -8.30 12.99 2.39
C TYR A 164 -8.03 13.86 3.63
N LYS A 165 -8.55 15.10 3.67
CA LYS A 165 -8.43 16.02 4.82
C LYS A 165 -9.80 16.32 5.43
N GLY A 166 -9.80 16.67 6.72
CA GLY A 166 -11.03 17.00 7.45
C GLY A 166 -11.99 15.81 7.50
N GLU A 167 -13.29 16.08 7.56
CA GLU A 167 -14.38 15.08 7.63
C GLU A 167 -14.34 14.00 6.52
N LYS A 168 -13.67 14.28 5.40
CA LYS A 168 -13.48 13.31 4.31
C LYS A 168 -12.43 12.24 4.61
N ASN A 169 -11.60 12.44 5.63
CA ASN A 169 -10.67 11.44 6.12
C ASN A 169 -11.42 10.49 7.07
N HIS A 170 -11.37 9.19 6.79
CA HIS A 170 -11.98 8.16 7.66
C HIS A 170 -11.42 8.14 9.10
N TYR A 171 -10.31 8.83 9.36
CA TYR A 171 -9.71 9.00 10.69
C TYR A 171 -9.99 10.37 11.33
N TYR A 172 -10.76 11.25 10.68
CA TYR A 172 -11.12 12.54 11.25
C TYR A 172 -12.03 12.38 12.47
N GLY A 173 -11.70 13.08 13.56
CA GLY A 173 -12.40 12.95 14.84
C GLY A 173 -12.12 11.65 15.60
N ILE A 174 -11.40 10.68 15.00
CA ILE A 174 -10.98 9.46 15.68
C ILE A 174 -9.68 9.76 16.43
N THR A 175 -9.64 9.40 17.71
CA THR A 175 -8.42 9.55 18.50
C THR A 175 -7.33 8.60 17.97
N PRO A 176 -6.04 9.03 17.93
CA PRO A 176 -4.97 8.26 17.28
C PRO A 176 -4.79 6.82 17.78
N TRP A 177 -5.12 6.54 19.04
CA TRP A 177 -5.06 5.21 19.64
C TRP A 177 -6.23 4.29 19.24
N LEU A 178 -7.33 4.83 18.71
CA LEU A 178 -8.47 4.04 18.23
C LEU A 178 -8.39 3.66 16.75
N THR A 179 -7.40 4.18 16.02
CA THR A 179 -7.17 3.86 14.61
C THR A 179 -6.82 2.38 14.41
N THR A 180 -7.25 1.81 13.28
CA THR A 180 -6.95 0.41 12.91
C THR A 180 -5.44 0.13 12.89
N SER A 181 -4.65 1.08 12.40
CA SER A 181 -3.18 0.97 12.36
C SER A 181 -2.56 0.93 13.75
N SER A 182 -3.07 1.72 14.70
CA SER A 182 -2.61 1.66 16.10
C SER A 182 -3.03 0.37 16.79
N LYS A 183 -4.26 -0.10 16.56
CA LYS A 183 -4.76 -1.37 17.13
C LYS A 183 -3.99 -2.59 16.63
N ASN A 184 -3.50 -2.56 15.39
CA ASN A 184 -2.78 -3.72 14.82
C ASN A 184 -1.27 -3.70 15.08
N SER A 185 -0.73 -2.70 15.78
CA SER A 185 0.71 -2.57 16.04
C SER A 185 1.01 -2.45 17.53
N ILE A 186 1.61 -3.49 18.10
CA ILE A 186 2.05 -3.53 19.51
C ILE A 186 2.95 -2.33 19.85
N ASN A 187 3.86 -1.94 18.95
CA ASN A 187 4.74 -0.79 19.16
C ASN A 187 3.96 0.54 19.14
N SER A 188 2.92 0.65 18.31
CA SER A 188 2.06 1.84 18.31
C SER A 188 1.27 1.93 19.60
N GLN A 189 0.64 0.83 20.04
CA GLN A 189 -0.09 0.77 21.31
C GLN A 189 0.79 1.21 22.49
N LYS A 190 1.98 0.61 22.64
CA LYS A 190 2.95 0.98 23.68
C LYS A 190 3.38 2.43 23.63
N THR A 191 3.50 3.00 22.43
CA THR A 191 3.80 4.43 22.30
C THR A 191 2.65 5.25 22.87
N TRP A 192 1.41 4.97 22.44
CA TRP A 192 0.23 5.70 22.91
C TRP A 192 -0.04 5.49 24.41
N GLU A 193 0.33 4.35 25.00
CA GLU A 193 0.32 4.17 26.47
C GLU A 193 1.17 5.22 27.21
N MET A 194 2.33 5.59 26.64
CA MET A 194 3.23 6.60 27.21
C MET A 194 2.80 8.05 26.93
N MET A 195 1.69 8.25 26.20
CA MET A 195 1.27 9.56 25.71
C MET A 195 1.12 10.60 26.82
N THR A 196 0.52 10.25 27.96
CA THR A 196 0.35 11.16 29.09
C THR A 196 1.69 11.63 29.65
N THR A 197 2.65 10.71 29.79
CA THR A 197 4.00 11.01 30.29
C THR A 197 4.76 11.90 29.31
N ILE A 198 4.68 11.58 28.02
CA ILE A 198 5.32 12.35 26.95
C ILE A 198 4.68 13.75 26.84
N TYR A 199 3.36 13.87 27.00
CA TYR A 199 2.65 15.15 26.95
C TYR A 199 3.06 16.08 28.09
N ARG A 200 3.16 15.56 29.32
CA ARG A 200 3.66 16.33 30.48
C ARG A 200 5.09 16.79 30.24
N TYR A 201 5.97 15.87 29.88
CA TYR A 201 7.35 16.19 29.55
C TYR A 201 7.46 17.23 28.42
N TRP A 202 6.58 17.16 27.42
CA TRP A 202 6.50 18.14 26.33
C TRP A 202 6.08 19.53 26.83
N LEU A 203 5.11 19.62 27.74
CA LEU A 203 4.70 20.89 28.38
C LEU A 203 5.84 21.47 29.22
N ASP A 204 6.50 20.64 30.03
CA ASP A 204 7.59 21.05 30.95
C ASP A 204 8.84 21.52 30.19
N ASN A 205 9.00 21.12 28.92
CA ASN A 205 10.15 21.44 28.08
C ASN A 205 9.90 22.57 27.07
N GLU A 206 8.91 23.43 27.33
CA GLU A 206 8.52 24.56 26.45
C GLU A 206 7.98 24.10 25.09
N GLN A 207 7.29 22.97 25.06
CA GLN A 207 6.57 22.48 23.89
C GLN A 207 7.44 22.36 22.63
N PRO A 208 8.57 21.65 22.70
CA PRO A 208 9.54 21.62 21.63
C PRO A 208 8.97 20.97 20.36
N GLU A 209 9.54 21.35 19.22
CA GLU A 209 9.28 20.65 17.96
C GLU A 209 9.66 19.17 18.05
N TYR A 210 9.00 18.33 17.23
CA TYR A 210 9.20 16.87 17.25
C TYR A 210 10.68 16.46 17.25
N SER A 211 11.49 17.06 16.39
CA SER A 211 12.92 16.75 16.25
C SER A 211 13.71 17.05 17.53
N THR A 212 13.33 18.10 18.26
CA THR A 212 13.94 18.50 19.53
C THR A 212 13.44 17.63 20.67
N LEU A 213 12.13 17.36 20.74
CA LEU A 213 11.54 16.45 21.73
C LEU A 213 12.14 15.06 21.65
N ALA A 214 12.26 14.53 20.43
CA ALA A 214 12.83 13.22 20.17
C ALA A 214 14.27 13.11 20.70
N LYS A 215 15.12 14.10 20.40
CA LYS A 215 16.50 14.15 20.90
C LYS A 215 16.56 14.21 22.42
N LYS A 216 15.73 15.06 23.03
CA LYS A 216 15.66 15.22 24.49
C LYS A 216 15.22 13.93 25.18
N ILE A 217 14.15 13.29 24.73
CA ILE A 217 13.69 11.98 25.26
C ILE A 217 14.79 10.92 25.15
N SER A 218 15.47 10.86 23.99
CA SER A 218 16.54 9.89 23.78
C SER A 218 17.75 10.14 24.68
N LEU A 219 18.03 11.39 25.04
CA LEU A 219 19.18 11.78 25.85
C LEU A 219 18.88 11.63 27.35
N ASP A 220 17.73 12.12 27.80
CA ASP A 220 17.39 12.26 29.22
C ASP A 220 16.84 10.96 29.81
N LEU A 221 16.12 10.16 29.01
CA LEU A 221 15.47 8.94 29.47
C LEU A 221 16.17 7.66 28.98
N GLY A 222 17.13 7.77 28.07
CA GLY A 222 17.83 6.62 27.48
C GLY A 222 16.93 5.66 26.70
N VAL A 223 15.70 6.07 26.36
CA VAL A 223 14.73 5.24 25.65
C VAL A 223 14.80 5.50 24.15
N LYS A 224 14.79 4.43 23.35
CA LYS A 224 14.71 4.54 21.89
C LYS A 224 13.39 5.17 21.48
N ILE A 225 13.47 6.31 20.78
CA ILE A 225 12.31 7.07 20.31
C ILE A 225 11.40 6.17 19.46
N PRO A 226 10.11 6.02 19.82
CA PRO A 226 9.19 5.33 18.96
C PRO A 226 8.87 6.17 17.71
N SER A 227 8.73 5.52 16.56
CA SER A 227 8.47 6.18 15.28
C SER A 227 7.19 7.02 15.25
N GLN A 228 6.26 6.79 16.19
CA GLN A 228 4.96 7.46 16.28
C GLN A 228 5.00 8.81 17.01
N LEU A 229 6.14 9.22 17.58
CA LEU A 229 6.26 10.47 18.33
C LEU A 229 5.94 11.72 17.49
N HIS A 230 6.21 11.70 16.18
CA HIS A 230 5.86 12.81 15.28
C HIS A 230 4.34 13.05 15.23
N ASN A 231 3.56 11.98 15.12
CA ASN A 231 2.10 12.04 15.08
C ASN A 231 1.53 12.56 16.41
N MET A 232 2.16 12.19 17.53
CA MET A 232 1.78 12.67 18.87
C MET A 232 1.98 14.17 19.03
N VAL A 233 3.15 14.68 18.65
CA VAL A 233 3.44 16.13 18.77
C VAL A 233 2.50 16.94 17.89
N SER A 234 2.22 16.49 16.67
CA SER A 234 1.22 17.13 15.80
C SER A 234 -0.17 17.12 16.43
N TRP A 235 -0.54 16.02 17.10
CA TRP A 235 -1.83 15.90 17.79
C TRP A 235 -1.91 16.80 19.04
N PHE A 236 -0.85 16.88 19.86
CA PHE A 236 -0.76 17.80 21.00
C PHE A 236 -0.98 19.25 20.60
N LYS A 237 -0.34 19.68 19.51
CA LYS A 237 -0.51 21.04 18.97
C LYS A 237 -1.94 21.33 18.52
N GLY A 238 -2.63 20.35 17.94
CA GLY A 238 -4.02 20.50 17.50
C GLY A 238 -5.05 20.57 18.64
N TYR A 239 -4.72 20.05 19.82
CA TYR A 239 -5.59 20.06 21.01
C TYR A 239 -5.25 21.18 22.00
N LYS A 240 -4.13 21.88 21.81
CA LYS A 240 -3.62 22.96 22.68
C LYS A 240 -4.63 24.08 22.90
N ASP A 241 -5.47 24.37 21.91
CA ASP A 241 -6.46 25.45 21.96
C ASP A 241 -7.73 25.09 22.77
N ASN A 242 -7.80 23.86 23.31
CA ASN A 242 -8.91 23.38 24.13
C ASN A 242 -8.41 22.61 25.37
N ILE A 243 -7.75 23.32 26.28
CA ILE A 243 -7.08 22.80 27.49
C ILE A 243 -8.05 21.98 28.38
N GLY A 244 -9.32 22.38 28.48
CA GLY A 244 -10.34 21.66 29.24
C GLY A 244 -10.73 20.30 28.63
N GLY A 245 -10.69 20.18 27.30
CA GLY A 245 -10.97 18.93 26.59
C GLY A 245 -9.85 17.89 26.73
N MET A 246 -8.59 18.33 26.75
CA MET A 246 -7.42 17.45 26.86
C MET A 246 -7.32 16.77 28.23
N GLY A 247 -7.64 17.47 29.32
CA GLY A 247 -7.67 16.90 30.67
C GLY A 247 -8.70 15.76 30.82
N ARG A 248 -9.90 15.94 30.25
CA ARG A 248 -10.94 14.89 30.21
C ARG A 248 -10.51 13.70 29.34
N LEU A 249 -9.96 13.95 28.15
CA LEU A 249 -9.49 12.91 27.23
C LEU A 249 -8.34 12.05 27.80
N LEU A 250 -7.39 12.66 28.50
CA LEU A 250 -6.30 11.92 29.17
C LEU A 250 -6.83 11.01 30.29
N SER A 251 -7.95 11.36 30.92
CA SER A 251 -8.61 10.49 31.91
C SER A 251 -9.30 9.29 31.27
N GLU A 252 -9.92 9.48 30.10
CA GLU A 252 -10.58 8.42 29.32
C GLU A 252 -9.57 7.48 28.64
N HIS A 253 -8.42 7.98 28.19
CA HIS A 253 -7.36 7.19 27.55
C HIS A 253 -6.89 6.00 28.40
N LYS A 254 -6.83 6.15 29.73
CA LYS A 254 -6.42 5.08 30.66
C LYS A 254 -7.36 3.87 30.65
N THR A 255 -8.59 4.00 30.16
CA THR A 255 -9.60 2.93 30.17
C THR A 255 -9.57 2.03 28.93
N HIS A 256 -8.87 2.43 27.87
CA HIS A 256 -8.90 1.74 26.58
C HIS A 256 -7.81 0.67 26.39
N PHE A 257 -6.82 0.64 27.27
CA PHE A 257 -5.76 -0.38 27.29
C PHE A 257 -5.96 -1.24 28.55
N ASN A 258 -6.25 -2.54 28.38
CA ASN A 258 -6.44 -3.45 29.51
C ASN A 258 -5.06 -3.92 29.99
N PHE A 259 -4.69 -3.56 31.22
CA PHE A 259 -3.31 -3.65 31.71
C PHE A 259 -2.95 -5.02 32.31
N GLY A 260 -1.87 -5.61 31.82
CA GLY A 260 -0.89 -6.32 32.64
C GLY A 260 0.19 -5.32 33.07
N SER A 261 0.47 -5.25 34.37
CA SER A 261 1.30 -4.25 35.05
C SER A 261 2.69 -4.01 34.43
N TYR A 262 2.92 -2.81 33.89
CA TYR A 262 4.27 -2.23 33.77
C TYR A 262 4.38 -1.08 34.78
N HIS A 263 5.27 -1.24 35.75
CA HIS A 263 5.59 -0.22 36.74
C HIS A 263 6.80 0.59 36.22
N PHE A 264 6.62 1.89 36.00
CA PHE A 264 7.74 2.81 35.88
C PHE A 264 8.05 3.39 37.27
N PRO A 265 9.33 3.61 37.62
CA PRO A 265 9.69 4.18 38.91
C PRO A 265 9.05 5.55 39.09
N GLU A 266 8.37 5.77 40.22
CA GLU A 266 7.93 7.10 40.63
C GLU A 266 9.15 8.00 40.76
N HIS A 267 9.32 8.91 39.80
CA HIS A 267 10.26 10.00 39.98
C HIS A 267 9.67 10.89 41.08
N GLN A 268 10.37 10.93 42.21
CA GLN A 268 10.02 11.67 43.41
C GLN A 268 9.49 13.06 43.04
N MET A 269 8.29 13.37 43.54
CA MET A 269 7.78 14.74 43.56
C MET A 269 8.78 15.59 44.33
N TYR A 270 9.47 16.48 43.63
CA TYR A 270 10.19 17.56 44.30
C TYR A 270 9.12 18.46 44.93
N GLU A 271 9.03 18.43 46.25
CA GLU A 271 8.31 19.43 47.02
C GLU A 271 8.92 20.80 46.69
N GLY A 272 8.08 21.71 46.21
CA GLY A 272 8.45 23.10 45.99
C GLY A 272 8.75 23.76 47.33
N GLY A 273 10.04 23.86 47.67
CA GLY A 273 10.53 24.80 48.66
C GLY A 273 10.57 26.19 48.04
N ASP A 274 9.52 26.98 48.25
CA ASP A 274 9.56 28.43 48.02
C ASP A 274 10.35 29.10 49.15
N ASN A 275 11.60 29.43 48.85
CA ASN A 275 12.31 30.54 49.49
C ASN A 275 12.05 31.80 48.64
N ALA A 276 11.25 32.73 49.17
CA ALA A 276 11.37 34.15 48.86
C ALA A 276 10.77 35.02 49.98
N ASN A 277 11.67 35.82 50.57
CA ASN A 277 11.54 36.89 51.58
C ASN A 277 11.55 36.49 53.06
#